data_AF-A0A3D4NDF2-F1
#
_entry.id   AF-A0A3D4NDF2-F1
#
_cell.length_a   1.000
_cell.length_b   1.000
_cell.length_c   1.000
_cell.angle_alpha   90.00
_cell.angle_beta   90.00
_cell.angle_gamma   90.00
#
_symmetry.space_group_name_H-M   'P 1'
#
loop_
_entity.id
_entity.type
_entity.pdbx_description
1 polymer ?
#
loop_
_entity_poly.entity_id
_entity_poly.type
_entity_poly.pdbx_seq_one_letter_code
_entity_poly.pdbx_strand_id
1 'polypeptide(L)'
;MIRIVRTPQGITIDPTGRADGRGAYLHNIRSCWEQAVKGPINNALKVELTASDKARLAEFMTTLPEGTPLQDGQTKTDEVEGTAS
;
A
#
# COMPACT_ATOMS: atom_id res chain seq x y z
N MET A 1 -5.35 -6.69 5.58
CA MET A 1 -4.54 -6.39 4.38
C MET A 1 -5.34 -6.74 3.13
N ILE A 2 -5.09 -6.07 2.01
CA ILE A 2 -5.70 -6.28 0.69
C ILE A 2 -4.56 -6.49 -0.31
N ARG A 3 -4.67 -7.49 -1.17
CA ARG A 3 -3.66 -7.80 -2.19
C ARG A 3 -3.95 -7.05 -3.49
N ILE A 4 -2.89 -6.56 -4.12
CA ILE A 4 -2.90 -6.01 -5.49
C ILE A 4 -1.98 -6.89 -6.31
N VAL A 5 -2.41 -7.28 -7.51
CA VAL A 5 -1.68 -8.20 -8.40
C VAL A 5 -1.47 -7.56 -9.76
N ARG A 6 -0.26 -7.72 -10.30
CA ARG A 6 0.06 -7.39 -11.69
C ARG A 6 -0.31 -8.56 -12.60
N THR A 7 -1.26 -8.32 -13.49
CA THR A 7 -1.72 -9.24 -14.54
C THR A 7 -1.27 -8.72 -15.92
N PRO A 8 -1.37 -9.52 -17.00
CA PRO A 8 -1.10 -9.05 -18.36
C PRO A 8 -2.00 -7.88 -18.80
N GLN A 9 -3.19 -7.74 -18.20
CA GLN A 9 -4.17 -6.68 -18.48
C GLN A 9 -3.97 -5.43 -17.60
N GLY A 10 -2.96 -5.43 -16.74
CA GLY A 10 -2.67 -4.33 -15.81
C GLY A 10 -2.89 -4.73 -14.35
N ILE A 11 -3.22 -3.76 -13.52
CA ILE A 11 -3.37 -3.94 -12.07
C ILE A 11 -4.79 -4.40 -11.71
N THR A 12 -4.85 -5.45 -10.89
CA THR A 12 -6.08 -6.01 -10.32
C THR A 12 -6.02 -5.99 -8.80
N ILE A 13 -7.13 -5.62 -8.16
CA ILE A 13 -7.33 -5.75 -6.72
C ILE A 13 -7.83 -7.17 -6.46
N ASP A 14 -7.11 -7.93 -5.65
CA ASP A 14 -7.36 -9.34 -5.40
C ASP A 14 -7.67 -9.58 -3.91
N PRO A 15 -8.92 -9.40 -3.48
CA PRO A 15 -9.33 -9.75 -2.12
C PRO A 15 -9.21 -11.25 -1.82
N THR A 16 -9.16 -12.10 -2.86
CA THR A 16 -9.20 -13.57 -2.71
C THR A 16 -7.82 -14.19 -2.52
N GLY A 17 -6.76 -13.49 -2.95
CA GLY A 17 -5.39 -14.01 -2.97
C GLY A 17 -5.12 -15.06 -4.05
N ARG A 18 -6.06 -15.29 -4.98
CA ARG A 18 -5.99 -16.38 -5.96
C ARG A 18 -5.54 -15.93 -7.34
N ALA A 19 -5.41 -14.63 -7.59
CA ALA A 19 -4.97 -14.15 -8.90
C ALA A 19 -3.49 -14.48 -9.14
N ASP A 20 -3.20 -14.96 -10.34
CA ASP A 20 -1.85 -15.25 -10.80
C ASP A 20 -1.05 -13.97 -11.04
N GLY A 21 0.21 -13.99 -10.63
CA GLY A 21 1.15 -12.90 -10.86
C GLY A 21 1.85 -12.39 -9.60
N ARG A 22 2.70 -11.39 -9.81
CA ARG A 22 3.40 -10.71 -8.72
C ARG A 22 2.40 -9.84 -7.96
N GLY A 23 2.37 -9.98 -6.63
CA GLY A 23 1.45 -9.24 -5.78
C GLY A 23 2.14 -8.40 -4.71
N ALA A 24 1.42 -7.41 -4.20
CA ALA A 24 1.80 -6.56 -3.07
C ALA A 24 0.60 -6.41 -2.14
N TYR A 25 0.84 -6.22 -0.84
CA TYR A 25 -0.22 -6.07 0.16
C TYR A 25 -0.26 -4.65 0.70
N LEU A 26 -1.47 -4.12 0.86
CA LEU A 26 -1.75 -2.84 1.49
C LEU A 26 -2.73 -3.00 2.65
N HIS A 27 -2.68 -2.08 3.61
CA HIS A 27 -3.68 -2.01 4.67
C HIS A 27 -5.07 -1.70 4.11
N ASN A 28 -6.11 -2.09 4.83
CA ASN A 28 -7.50 -1.75 4.49
C ASN A 28 -7.86 -0.33 4.99
N ILE A 29 -7.04 0.65 4.62
CA ILE A 29 -7.22 2.06 4.98
C ILE A 29 -6.73 2.95 3.83
N ARG A 30 -7.41 4.07 3.61
CA ARG A 30 -7.16 4.96 2.46
C ARG A 30 -5.74 5.51 2.41
N SER A 31 -5.21 5.97 3.55
CA SER A 31 -3.90 6.64 3.64
C SER A 31 -2.73 5.78 3.15
N CYS A 32 -2.77 4.46 3.37
CA CYS A 32 -1.76 3.55 2.83
C CYS A 32 -1.80 3.48 1.31
N TRP A 33 -2.97 3.51 0.70
CA TRP A 33 -3.12 3.44 -0.75
C TRP A 33 -2.67 4.73 -1.42
N GLU A 34 -3.02 5.88 -0.85
CA GLU A 34 -2.61 7.20 -1.34
C GLU A 34 -1.08 7.34 -1.39
N GLN A 35 -0.36 6.80 -0.41
CA GLN A 35 1.11 6.78 -0.45
C GLN A 35 1.64 5.74 -1.42
N ALA A 36 1.02 4.56 -1.48
CA ALA A 36 1.49 3.46 -2.29
C ALA A 36 1.39 3.73 -3.81
N VAL A 37 0.35 4.45 -4.27
CA VAL A 37 0.18 4.80 -5.70
C VAL A 37 1.19 5.84 -6.20
N LYS A 38 1.90 6.54 -5.31
CA LYS A 38 2.94 7.52 -5.68
C LYS A 38 4.24 6.87 -6.14
N GLY A 39 4.41 5.57 -5.93
CA GLY A 39 5.63 4.86 -6.35
C GLY A 39 5.86 3.48 -5.72
N PRO A 40 5.58 3.24 -4.43
CA PRO A 40 5.85 1.94 -3.80
C PRO A 40 5.25 0.73 -4.54
N ILE A 41 4.03 0.86 -5.08
CA ILE A 41 3.38 -0.20 -5.86
C ILE A 41 4.16 -0.49 -7.15
N ASN A 42 4.64 0.53 -7.86
CA ASN A 42 5.41 0.37 -9.09
C ASN A 42 6.64 -0.49 -8.84
N ASN A 43 7.36 -0.19 -7.76
CA ASN A 43 8.57 -0.90 -7.36
C ASN A 43 8.28 -2.34 -6.92
N ALA A 44 7.24 -2.54 -6.11
CA ALA A 44 6.85 -3.84 -5.60
C ALA A 44 6.37 -4.77 -6.72
N LEU A 45 5.57 -4.25 -7.65
CA LEU A 45 4.98 -5.03 -8.74
C LEU A 45 5.84 -5.05 -10.02
N LYS A 46 6.90 -4.24 -10.09
CA LYS A 46 7.74 -4.01 -11.28
C LYS A 46 6.89 -3.63 -12.49
N VAL A 47 6.17 -2.52 -12.37
CA VAL A 47 5.27 -2.00 -13.40
C VAL A 47 5.18 -0.48 -13.32
N GLU A 48 4.91 0.15 -14.46
CA GLU A 48 4.49 1.55 -14.53
C GLU A 48 2.95 1.57 -14.47
N LEU A 49 2.36 2.26 -13.47
CA LEU A 49 0.90 2.37 -13.41
C LEU A 49 0.37 3.23 -14.56
N THR A 50 -0.49 2.66 -15.39
CA THR A 50 -1.20 3.39 -16.44
C THR A 50 -2.24 4.35 -15.85
N ALA A 51 -2.77 5.26 -16.68
CA ALA A 51 -3.89 6.12 -16.26
C ALA A 51 -5.11 5.30 -15.81
N SER A 52 -5.40 4.21 -16.52
CA SER A 52 -6.50 3.29 -16.18
C SER A 52 -6.28 2.56 -14.86
N ASP A 53 -5.04 2.15 -14.57
CA ASP A 53 -4.70 1.54 -13.27
C ASP A 53 -4.90 2.54 -12.13
N LYS A 54 -4.40 3.78 -12.30
CA LYS A 54 -4.56 4.84 -11.30
C LYS A 54 -6.02 5.17 -11.06
N ALA A 55 -6.85 5.25 -12.10
CA ALA A 55 -8.29 5.47 -11.98
C ALA A 55 -8.97 4.35 -11.18
N ARG A 56 -8.68 3.08 -11.50
CA ARG A 56 -9.22 1.92 -10.76
C ARG A 56 -8.82 1.93 -9.28
N LEU A 57 -7.55 2.22 -8.99
CA LEU A 57 -7.07 2.31 -7.61
C LEU A 57 -7.71 3.50 -6.88
N ALA A 58 -7.92 4.63 -7.55
CA ALA A 58 -8.60 5.79 -6.99
C ALA A 58 -10.08 5.52 -6.68
N GLU A 59 -10.78 4.83 -7.57
CA GLU A 59 -12.16 4.40 -7.33
C GLU A 59 -12.24 3.48 -6.11
N PHE A 60 -11.37 2.48 -6.02
CA PHE A 60 -11.34 1.59 -4.86
C PHE A 60 -10.98 2.33 -3.56
N MET A 61 -10.08 3.33 -3.62
CA MET A 61 -9.77 4.15 -2.44
C MET A 61 -11.02 4.81 -1.86
N THR A 62 -12.03 5.15 -2.66
CA THR A 62 -13.29 5.73 -2.18
C THR A 62 -14.05 4.83 -1.22
N THR A 63 -13.90 3.51 -1.32
CA THR A 63 -14.58 2.53 -0.46
C THR A 63 -13.80 2.24 0.82
N LEU A 64 -12.59 2.75 0.96
CA LEU A 64 -11.74 2.50 2.12
C LEU A 64 -12.05 3.47 3.27
N PRO A 65 -12.00 2.99 4.52
CA PRO A 65 -12.13 3.86 5.68
C PRO A 65 -10.95 4.84 5.76
N GLU A 66 -11.22 6.01 6.31
CA GLU A 66 -10.18 6.94 6.74
C GLU A 66 -9.50 6.41 8.00
N GLY A 67 -8.20 6.67 8.13
CA GLY A 67 -7.43 6.21 9.28
C GLY A 67 -5.93 6.21 9.02
N THR A 68 -5.17 6.16 10.10
CA THR A 68 -3.72 6.00 10.07
C THR A 68 -3.40 4.52 10.29
N PRO A 69 -2.45 3.93 9.53
CA PRO A 69 -2.00 2.58 9.85
C PRO A 69 -1.44 2.58 11.26
N LEU A 70 -1.89 1.63 12.09
CA LEU A 70 -1.16 1.30 13.31
C LEU A 70 0.24 0.89 12.87
N GLN A 71 1.26 1.62 13.34
CA GLN A 71 2.64 1.42 12.91
C GLN A 71 3.11 0.04 13.40
N ASP A 72 3.15 -0.95 12.50
CA ASP A 72 3.86 -2.21 12.74
C ASP A 72 5.36 -1.91 12.79
N GLY A 73 5.87 -1.59 13.99
CA GLY A 73 7.32 -1.42 14.22
C GLY A 73 7.69 -0.12 14.91
N GLN A 74 7.23 0.07 16.15
CA GLN A 74 7.88 0.99 17.07
C GLN A 74 9.21 0.37 17.53
N THR A 75 10.26 0.43 16.72
CA THR A 75 11.62 0.40 17.28
C THR A 75 11.82 1.71 18.02
N LYS A 76 11.39 1.70 19.27
CA LYS A 76 11.72 2.67 20.30
C LYS A 76 13.24 2.57 20.50
N THR A 77 14.03 3.32 19.72
CA THR A 77 15.32 3.78 20.24
C THR A 77 14.98 4.91 21.19
N ASP A 78 14.89 4.56 22.47
CA ASP A 78 14.79 5.50 23.56
C ASP A 78 15.88 6.57 23.41
N GLU A 79 15.42 7.79 23.14
CA GLU A 79 16.16 9.01 23.39
C GLU A 79 16.29 9.12 24.91
N VAL A 80 17.44 8.71 25.45
CA VAL A 80 17.83 9.09 26.81
C VAL A 80 18.57 10.41 26.72
N GLU A 81 17.82 11.51 26.83
CA GLU A 81 18.33 12.76 27.39
C GLU A 81 18.80 12.48 28.82
N GLY A 82 20.09 12.19 28.96
CA GLY A 82 20.80 12.21 30.23
C GLY A 82 21.50 13.55 30.40
N THR A 83 20.77 14.58 30.82
CA THR A 83 21.37 15.76 31.43
C THR A 83 21.78 15.39 32.86
N ALA A 84 23.08 15.47 33.18
CA ALA A 84 23.56 15.43 34.55
C ALA A 84 24.85 16.26 34.65
N SER A 85 24.69 17.40 35.32
CA SER A 85 25.62 18.22 36.11
C SER A 85 27.09 18.35 35.72
#